data_AF-A0A852GDB9-F1
#
_entry.id   AF-A0A852GDB9-F1
#
_cell.length_a   1.000
_cell.length_b   1.000
_cell.length_c   1.000
_cell.angle_alpha   90.00
_cell.angle_beta   90.00
_cell.angle_gamma   90.00
#
_symmetry.space_group_name_H-M   'P 1'
#
loop_
_entity.id
_entity.type
_entity.pdbx_description
1 polymer ?
#
loop_
_entity_poly.entity_id
_entity_poly.type
_entity_poly.pdbx_seq_one_letter_code
_entity_poly.pdbx_strand_id
1 'polypeptide(L)'
;FETHYLVLLGHVLAVAGYFPPVLIKRIFNVSFLSKLDAELEVLPDTLKQRVRLHLMKLNRAVCLECPEFHIPWFHERFCQRVFCNSNSRINPLRRHVHRMLTEILGGSNYARISVLTPYYYEIDFECILDENKKPLSYMAQNIPLDDVEGIHLRRDIKDEGRKALPPGAQKIALEFLDSKAFSKNSRHLKGEPAVKKRHLEMLGYRVVQIPHFEWNSMVLSAKGEQLEYLRKHLYGMQ
;
A
#
# COMPACT_ATOMS: atom_id res chain seq x y z
N PHE A 1 -0.29 32.77 7.45
CA PHE A 1 0.30 31.53 6.96
C PHE A 1 -0.55 30.99 5.82
N GLU A 2 0.06 30.78 4.67
CA GLU A 2 -0.53 30.07 3.53
C GLU A 2 -1.00 28.68 3.97
N THR A 3 -2.20 28.28 3.56
CA THR A 3 -2.86 27.09 4.12
C THR A 3 -2.14 25.81 3.70
N HIS A 4 -1.52 25.81 2.52
CA HIS A 4 -0.80 24.65 2.02
C HIS A 4 0.41 24.27 2.89
N TYR A 5 1.10 25.20 3.54
CA TYR A 5 2.19 24.87 4.47
C TYR A 5 1.71 24.06 5.68
N LEU A 6 0.49 24.30 6.17
CA LEU A 6 -0.07 23.53 7.28
C LEU A 6 -0.36 22.09 6.85
N VAL A 7 -0.79 21.87 5.60
CA VAL A 7 -0.94 20.52 5.04
C VAL A 7 0.41 19.81 4.95
N LEU A 8 1.44 20.49 4.43
CA LEU A 8 2.79 19.93 4.33
C LEU A 8 3.36 19.58 5.71
N LEU A 9 3.22 20.49 6.68
CA LEU A 9 3.63 20.26 8.07
C LEU A 9 2.88 19.09 8.70
N GLY A 10 1.55 19.08 8.56
CA GLY A 10 0.70 18.01 9.08
C GLY A 10 1.11 16.65 8.52
N HIS A 11 1.39 16.57 7.22
CA HIS A 11 1.87 15.34 6.60
C HIS A 11 3.24 14.89 7.15
N VAL A 12 4.22 15.79 7.30
CA VAL A 12 5.54 15.45 7.85
C VAL A 12 5.42 14.94 9.29
N LEU A 13 4.58 15.58 10.12
CA LEU A 13 4.32 15.13 11.48
C LEU A 13 3.63 13.76 11.50
N ALA A 14 2.65 13.53 10.62
CA ALA A 14 1.99 12.24 10.49
C ALA A 14 2.97 11.14 10.08
N VAL A 15 3.92 11.41 9.18
CA VAL A 15 4.98 10.44 8.83
C VAL A 15 5.79 10.06 10.08
N ALA A 16 6.07 11.02 10.95
CA ALA A 16 6.73 10.79 12.24
C ALA A 16 5.82 10.16 13.32
N GLY A 17 4.55 9.88 13.02
CA GLY A 17 3.59 9.31 13.97
C GLY A 17 3.04 10.32 14.97
N TYR A 18 3.14 11.61 14.68
CA TYR A 18 2.69 12.68 15.57
C TYR A 18 1.50 13.44 14.97
N PHE A 19 0.41 13.53 15.73
CA PHE A 19 -0.87 14.08 15.26
C PHE A 19 -1.40 15.15 16.24
N PRO A 20 -0.86 16.39 16.22
CA PRO A 20 -1.32 17.45 17.11
C PRO A 20 -2.83 17.71 16.91
N PRO A 21 -3.68 17.55 17.95
CA PRO A 21 -5.13 17.69 17.78
C PRO A 21 -5.56 19.04 17.24
N VAL A 22 -4.87 20.11 17.66
CA VAL A 22 -5.11 21.48 17.17
C VAL A 22 -4.85 21.59 15.67
N LEU A 23 -3.77 20.98 15.18
CA LEU A 23 -3.41 21.02 13.77
C LEU A 23 -4.36 20.17 12.91
N ILE A 24 -4.67 18.94 13.35
CA ILE A 24 -5.57 18.04 12.63
C ILE A 24 -6.98 18.63 12.54
N LYS A 25 -7.54 19.11 13.67
CA LYS A 25 -8.86 19.76 13.68
C LYS A 25 -8.89 21.04 12.85
N ARG A 26 -7.75 21.75 12.74
CA ARG A 26 -7.64 22.94 11.89
C ARG A 26 -7.64 22.59 10.40
N ILE A 27 -6.84 21.60 9.99
CA ILE A 27 -6.71 21.19 8.59
C ILE A 27 -8.00 20.56 8.07
N PHE A 28 -8.60 19.64 8.85
CA PHE A 28 -9.82 18.93 8.47
C PHE A 28 -11.09 19.68 8.88
N ASN A 29 -11.08 21.00 8.71
CA ASN A 29 -12.24 21.86 8.89
C ASN A 29 -12.73 22.35 7.52
N VAL A 30 -14.04 22.35 7.29
CA VAL A 30 -14.64 22.77 6.00
C VAL A 30 -14.15 24.15 5.58
N SER A 31 -14.11 25.12 6.50
CA SER A 31 -13.65 26.49 6.18
C SER A 31 -12.16 26.56 5.83
N PHE A 32 -11.34 25.64 6.37
CA PHE A 32 -9.93 25.54 6.01
C PHE A 32 -9.78 24.92 4.63
N LEU A 33 -10.47 23.80 4.36
CA LEU A 33 -10.42 23.10 3.09
C LEU A 33 -10.90 23.98 1.92
N SER A 34 -11.98 24.76 2.10
CA SER A 34 -12.42 25.72 1.08
C SER A 34 -11.40 26.81 0.79
N LYS A 35 -10.66 27.28 1.81
CA LYS A 35 -9.57 28.25 1.61
C LYS A 35 -8.39 27.62 0.89
N LEU A 36 -8.05 26.38 1.24
CA LEU A 36 -7.01 25.61 0.57
C LEU A 36 -7.35 25.39 -0.90
N ASP A 37 -8.59 25.06 -1.25
CA ASP A 37 -9.01 24.88 -2.63
C ASP A 37 -8.87 26.18 -3.44
N ALA A 38 -9.31 27.32 -2.88
CA ALA A 38 -9.15 28.63 -3.51
C ALA A 38 -7.66 29.00 -3.71
N GLU A 39 -6.82 28.69 -2.72
CA GLU A 39 -5.38 28.88 -2.82
C GLU A 39 -4.75 27.97 -3.88
N LEU A 40 -5.17 26.70 -3.95
CA LEU A 40 -4.65 25.74 -4.93
C LEU A 40 -4.86 26.20 -6.37
N GLU A 41 -5.96 26.89 -6.69
CA GLU A 41 -6.24 27.38 -8.06
C GLU A 41 -5.17 28.33 -8.61
N VAL A 42 -4.53 29.12 -7.75
CA VAL A 42 -3.51 30.10 -8.16
C VAL A 42 -2.07 29.57 -8.05
N LEU A 43 -1.87 28.41 -7.44
CA LEU A 43 -0.53 27.82 -7.30
C LEU A 43 -0.04 27.14 -8.58
N PRO A 44 1.29 27.12 -8.82
CA PRO A 44 1.89 26.33 -9.90
C PRO A 44 1.47 24.86 -9.83
N ASP A 45 1.26 24.24 -10.97
CA ASP A 45 0.71 22.87 -11.03
C ASP A 45 1.55 21.84 -10.27
N THR A 46 2.87 21.99 -10.29
CA THR A 46 3.79 21.10 -9.53
C THR A 46 3.53 21.16 -8.03
N LEU A 47 3.37 22.37 -7.48
CA LEU A 47 3.06 22.58 -6.07
C LEU A 47 1.63 22.15 -5.74
N LYS A 48 0.66 22.49 -6.59
CA LYS A 48 -0.75 22.08 -6.48
C LYS A 48 -0.88 20.56 -6.35
N GLN A 49 -0.23 19.80 -7.23
CA GLN A 49 -0.24 18.33 -7.17
C GLN A 49 0.44 17.79 -5.92
N ARG A 50 1.57 18.39 -5.51
CA ARG A 50 2.28 18.02 -4.28
C ARG A 50 1.40 18.20 -3.05
N VAL A 51 0.70 19.33 -2.94
CA VAL A 51 -0.18 19.63 -1.81
C VAL A 51 -1.38 18.68 -1.79
N ARG A 52 -2.03 18.44 -2.93
CA ARG A 52 -3.14 17.47 -3.04
C ARG A 52 -2.72 16.06 -2.63
N LEU A 53 -1.53 15.62 -3.07
CA LEU A 53 -0.97 14.33 -2.68
C LEU A 53 -0.71 14.24 -1.17
N HIS A 54 -0.14 15.28 -0.56
CA HIS A 54 0.14 15.30 0.87
C HIS A 54 -1.13 15.43 1.73
N LEU A 55 -2.15 16.17 1.28
CA LEU A 55 -3.45 16.19 1.93
C LEU A 55 -4.08 14.80 1.94
N MET A 56 -4.04 14.10 0.80
CA MET A 56 -4.53 12.73 0.70
C MET A 56 -3.80 11.78 1.65
N LYS A 57 -2.46 11.84 1.69
CA LYS A 57 -1.66 11.02 2.60
C LYS A 57 -1.90 11.36 4.07
N LEU A 58 -2.10 12.64 4.39
CA LEU A 58 -2.46 13.07 5.74
C LEU A 58 -3.85 12.55 6.13
N ASN A 59 -4.86 12.67 5.25
CA ASN A 59 -6.20 12.13 5.50
C ASN A 59 -6.13 10.62 5.73
N ARG A 60 -5.39 9.90 4.89
CA ARG A 60 -5.12 8.47 5.05
C ARG A 60 -4.56 8.14 6.43
N ALA A 61 -3.51 8.84 6.85
CA ALA A 61 -2.87 8.60 8.14
C ALA A 61 -3.82 8.88 9.31
N VAL A 62 -4.58 9.96 9.25
CA VAL A 62 -5.56 10.31 10.30
C VAL A 62 -6.69 9.28 10.37
N CYS A 63 -7.23 8.82 9.24
CA CYS A 63 -8.30 7.81 9.23
C CYS A 63 -7.85 6.47 9.85
N LEU A 64 -6.59 6.09 9.64
CA LEU A 64 -6.07 4.79 10.08
C LEU A 64 -5.49 4.84 11.50
N GLU A 65 -4.74 5.89 11.84
CA GLU A 65 -4.00 5.97 13.09
C GLU A 65 -4.77 6.71 14.20
N CYS A 66 -5.75 7.55 13.84
CA CYS A 66 -6.45 8.41 14.80
C CYS A 66 -7.97 8.43 14.55
N PRO A 67 -8.65 7.27 14.65
CA PRO A 67 -10.10 7.16 14.42
C PRO A 67 -10.93 8.06 15.34
N GLU A 68 -10.42 8.45 16.51
CA GLU A 68 -11.05 9.35 17.47
C GLU A 68 -11.30 10.76 16.94
N PHE A 69 -10.65 11.18 15.86
CA PHE A 69 -10.97 12.46 15.21
C PHE A 69 -12.25 12.41 14.37
N HIS A 70 -12.78 11.22 14.07
CA HIS A 70 -13.99 11.03 13.27
C HIS A 70 -13.92 11.70 11.88
N ILE A 71 -12.72 11.79 11.30
CA ILE A 71 -12.50 12.35 9.97
C ILE A 71 -12.70 11.23 8.94
N PRO A 72 -13.62 11.39 7.96
CA PRO A 72 -13.84 10.38 6.95
C PRO A 72 -12.72 10.36 5.91
N TRP A 73 -12.59 9.24 5.20
CA TRP A 73 -11.85 9.19 3.94
C TRP A 73 -12.65 9.90 2.84
N PHE A 74 -12.06 10.91 2.19
CA PHE A 74 -12.73 11.68 1.13
C PHE A 74 -11.92 11.83 -0.17
N HIS A 75 -10.88 11.02 -0.36
CA HIS A 75 -9.98 11.10 -1.53
C HIS A 75 -10.20 10.02 -2.59
N GLU A 76 -11.28 9.24 -2.50
CA GLU A 76 -11.66 8.19 -3.45
C GLU A 76 -11.50 8.62 -4.93
N ARG A 77 -12.22 9.66 -5.34
CA ARG A 77 -12.20 10.17 -6.72
C ARG A 77 -10.84 10.71 -7.14
N PHE A 78 -10.09 11.32 -6.22
CA PHE A 78 -8.74 11.82 -6.51
C PHE A 78 -7.82 10.64 -6.80
N CYS A 79 -7.85 9.61 -5.96
CA CYS A 79 -7.03 8.43 -6.11
C CYS A 79 -7.37 7.62 -7.37
N GLN A 80 -8.65 7.46 -7.73
CA GLN A 80 -9.03 6.81 -9.00
C GLN A 80 -8.36 7.49 -10.21
N ARG A 81 -8.34 8.82 -10.26
CA ARG A 81 -7.69 9.56 -11.36
C ARG A 81 -6.17 9.39 -11.38
N VAL A 82 -5.53 9.32 -10.22
CA VAL A 82 -4.07 9.23 -10.12
C VAL A 82 -3.58 7.79 -10.34
N PHE A 83 -4.22 6.81 -9.71
CA PHE A 83 -3.76 5.43 -9.63
C PHE A 83 -4.40 4.49 -10.67
N CYS A 84 -5.62 4.76 -11.15
CA CYS A 84 -6.28 3.90 -12.14
C CYS A 84 -6.03 4.32 -13.58
N ASN A 85 -5.70 5.60 -13.85
CA ASN A 85 -5.34 6.07 -15.20
C ASN A 85 -3.90 5.73 -15.60
N SER A 86 -3.10 5.23 -14.66
CA SER A 86 -1.77 4.72 -14.94
C SER A 86 -1.90 3.32 -15.54
N ASN A 87 -1.86 3.20 -16.87
CA ASN A 87 -1.70 1.91 -17.58
C ASN A 87 -0.33 1.31 -17.25
N SER A 88 -0.16 0.81 -16.04
CA SER A 88 1.09 0.22 -15.57
C SER A 88 1.22 -1.19 -16.14
N ARG A 89 1.98 -1.33 -17.22
CA ARG A 89 2.48 -2.64 -17.65
C ARG A 89 3.20 -3.30 -16.46
N ILE A 90 2.85 -4.54 -16.15
CA ILE A 90 3.51 -5.29 -15.08
C ILE A 90 5.01 -5.38 -15.40
N ASN A 91 5.84 -4.82 -14.51
CA ASN A 91 7.30 -4.86 -14.62
C ASN A 91 7.79 -6.32 -14.69
N PRO A 92 8.80 -6.65 -15.54
CA PRO A 92 9.44 -7.97 -15.59
C PRO A 92 9.76 -8.58 -14.22
N LEU A 93 10.25 -7.80 -13.25
CA LEU A 93 10.52 -8.27 -11.90
C LEU A 93 9.24 -8.79 -11.22
N ARG A 94 8.14 -8.02 -11.29
CA ARG A 94 6.88 -8.42 -10.67
C ARG A 94 6.33 -9.69 -11.32
N ARG A 95 6.47 -9.83 -12.65
CA ARG A 95 6.09 -11.05 -13.37
C ARG A 95 6.94 -12.26 -12.95
N HIS A 96 8.24 -12.06 -12.77
CA HIS A 96 9.15 -13.12 -12.29
C HIS A 96 8.77 -13.60 -10.90
N VAL A 97 8.57 -12.67 -9.96
CA VAL A 97 8.16 -12.98 -8.59
C VAL A 97 6.79 -13.66 -8.56
N HIS A 98 5.82 -13.20 -9.36
CA HIS A 98 4.51 -13.86 -9.43
C HIS A 98 4.58 -15.33 -9.84
N ARG A 99 5.46 -15.67 -10.79
CA ARG A 99 5.68 -17.08 -11.19
C ARG A 99 6.24 -17.89 -10.03
N MET A 100 7.19 -17.33 -9.28
CA MET A 100 7.72 -17.98 -8.08
C MET A 100 6.65 -18.15 -7.00
N LEU A 101 5.79 -17.16 -6.77
CA LEU A 101 4.67 -17.27 -5.84
C LEU A 101 3.67 -18.35 -6.27
N THR A 102 3.38 -18.44 -7.58
CA THR A 102 2.53 -19.49 -8.15
C THR A 102 3.12 -20.88 -7.85
N GLU A 103 4.44 -21.05 -7.99
CA GLU A 103 5.14 -22.29 -7.66
C GLU A 103 5.11 -22.60 -6.15
N ILE A 104 5.28 -21.59 -5.29
CA ILE A 104 5.31 -21.75 -3.82
C ILE A 104 3.91 -22.08 -3.27
N LEU A 105 2.87 -21.43 -3.80
CA LEU A 105 1.50 -21.53 -3.29
C LEU A 105 0.68 -22.63 -4.00
N GLY A 106 1.21 -23.22 -5.07
CA GLY A 106 0.56 -24.31 -5.80
C GLY A 106 -0.51 -23.86 -6.80
N GLY A 107 -0.45 -22.61 -7.29
CA GLY A 107 -1.40 -22.08 -8.27
C GLY A 107 -1.42 -20.55 -8.35
N SER A 108 -1.81 -20.01 -9.51
CA SER A 108 -1.89 -18.55 -9.74
C SER A 108 -3.07 -17.91 -9.01
N ASN A 109 -4.09 -18.69 -8.69
CA ASN A 109 -5.30 -18.28 -7.97
C ASN A 109 -5.08 -18.02 -6.47
N TYR A 110 -3.87 -18.21 -5.96
CA TYR A 110 -3.51 -18.02 -4.55
C TYR A 110 -2.75 -16.71 -4.27
N ALA A 111 -2.38 -15.95 -5.31
CA ALA A 111 -1.72 -14.67 -5.17
C ALA A 111 -2.30 -13.64 -6.14
N ARG A 112 -2.41 -12.38 -5.69
CA ARG A 112 -2.77 -11.22 -6.52
C ARG A 112 -1.56 -10.31 -6.67
N ILE A 113 -1.49 -9.58 -7.79
CA ILE A 113 -0.42 -8.61 -8.09
C ILE A 113 -1.00 -7.20 -8.09
N SER A 114 -0.25 -6.21 -7.59
CA SER A 114 -0.57 -4.77 -7.67
C SER A 114 -1.96 -4.42 -7.10
N VAL A 115 -2.29 -5.00 -5.94
CA VAL A 115 -3.58 -4.84 -5.26
C VAL A 115 -3.70 -3.45 -4.66
N LEU A 116 -4.83 -2.76 -4.87
CA LEU A 116 -5.12 -1.52 -4.16
C LEU A 116 -5.98 -1.80 -2.93
N THR A 117 -5.54 -1.32 -1.79
CA THR A 117 -6.35 -1.32 -0.55
C THR A 117 -7.43 -0.23 -0.59
N PRO A 118 -8.45 -0.28 0.29
CA PRO A 118 -9.48 0.77 0.37
C PRO A 118 -8.94 2.18 0.60
N TYR A 119 -7.76 2.30 1.21
CA TYR A 119 -7.06 3.56 1.43
C TYR A 119 -5.97 3.83 0.39
N TYR A 120 -5.97 3.14 -0.75
CA TYR A 120 -5.05 3.35 -1.88
C TYR A 120 -3.56 3.19 -1.53
N TYR A 121 -3.23 2.24 -0.66
CA TYR A 121 -1.94 1.59 -0.77
C TYR A 121 -1.96 0.58 -1.91
N GLU A 122 -1.00 0.67 -2.81
CA GLU A 122 -0.69 -0.38 -3.79
C GLU A 122 0.21 -1.41 -3.13
N ILE A 123 -0.21 -2.67 -3.08
CA ILE A 123 0.56 -3.80 -2.59
C ILE A 123 1.17 -4.54 -3.79
N ASP A 124 2.46 -4.84 -3.76
CA ASP A 124 3.12 -5.57 -4.85
C ASP A 124 2.49 -6.95 -5.06
N PHE A 125 2.38 -7.73 -3.98
CA PHE A 125 1.67 -9.02 -3.97
C PHE A 125 0.85 -9.25 -2.71
N GLU A 126 -0.34 -9.81 -2.89
CA GLU A 126 -1.21 -10.23 -1.78
C GLU A 126 -1.47 -11.73 -1.87
N CYS A 127 -1.41 -12.42 -0.73
CA CYS A 127 -1.91 -13.80 -0.61
C CYS A 127 -2.56 -14.01 0.75
N ILE A 128 -3.32 -15.10 0.90
CA ILE A 128 -4.01 -15.44 2.14
C ILE A 128 -3.61 -16.86 2.53
N LEU A 129 -3.19 -17.04 3.79
CA LEU A 129 -2.95 -18.36 4.38
C LEU A 129 -3.99 -18.63 5.46
N ASP A 130 -4.51 -19.84 5.54
CA ASP A 130 -5.36 -20.27 6.64
C ASP A 130 -4.57 -20.50 7.94
N GLU A 131 -5.27 -20.91 9.00
CA GLU A 131 -4.67 -21.24 10.30
C GLU A 131 -3.60 -22.35 10.22
N ASN A 132 -3.72 -23.27 9.25
CA ASN A 132 -2.80 -24.37 8.99
C ASN A 132 -1.70 -24.00 7.97
N LYS A 133 -1.56 -22.70 7.66
CA LYS A 133 -0.63 -22.19 6.64
C LYS A 133 -0.91 -22.72 5.23
N LYS A 134 -2.13 -23.14 4.91
CA LYS A 134 -2.50 -23.50 3.54
C LYS A 134 -2.97 -22.25 2.78
N PRO A 135 -2.53 -22.05 1.53
CA PRO A 135 -3.01 -20.95 0.71
C PRO A 135 -4.51 -21.03 0.43
N LEU A 136 -5.21 -19.91 0.56
CA LEU A 136 -6.63 -19.79 0.22
C LEU A 136 -6.82 -19.21 -1.18
N SER A 137 -7.61 -19.91 -1.99
CA SER A 137 -7.92 -19.51 -3.37
C SER A 137 -8.79 -18.26 -3.40
N TYR A 138 -8.44 -17.30 -4.25
CA TYR A 138 -9.28 -16.13 -4.53
C TYR A 138 -10.50 -16.51 -5.39
N MET A 139 -10.41 -17.49 -6.30
CA MET A 139 -11.56 -17.98 -7.09
C MET A 139 -12.69 -18.53 -6.22
N ALA A 140 -12.33 -19.34 -5.22
CA ALA A 140 -13.31 -19.96 -4.32
C ALA A 140 -14.05 -18.94 -3.43
N GLN A 141 -13.52 -17.71 -3.34
CA GLN A 141 -14.09 -16.62 -2.57
C GLN A 141 -15.04 -15.71 -3.39
N ASN A 142 -15.34 -16.06 -4.66
CA ASN A 142 -16.02 -15.22 -5.65
C ASN A 142 -15.31 -13.86 -5.84
N ILE A 143 -13.98 -13.87 -5.80
CA ILE A 143 -13.15 -12.70 -6.10
C ILE A 143 -12.76 -12.83 -7.57
N PRO A 144 -13.17 -11.89 -8.46
CA PRO A 144 -12.85 -11.99 -9.87
C PRO A 144 -11.34 -12.09 -10.05
N LEU A 145 -10.86 -13.22 -10.59
CA LEU A 145 -9.53 -13.26 -11.17
C LEU A 145 -9.65 -12.64 -12.56
N ASP A 146 -8.81 -11.65 -12.84
CA ASP A 146 -8.58 -11.19 -14.21
C ASP A 146 -8.14 -12.42 -15.02
N ASP A 147 -8.99 -12.84 -15.95
CA ASP A 147 -8.70 -13.92 -16.90
C ASP A 147 -7.39 -13.63 -17.63
N VAL A 148 -6.61 -14.69 -17.82
CA VAL A 148 -5.24 -14.67 -18.37
C VAL A 148 -5.18 -14.29 -19.86
N GLU A 149 -6.28 -13.83 -20.46
CA GLU A 149 -6.34 -13.42 -21.87
C GLU A 149 -6.89 -12.00 -22.03
N GLY A 150 -6.00 -11.02 -21.81
CA GLY A 150 -6.28 -9.60 -22.08
C GLY A 150 -6.03 -8.74 -20.85
N ILE A 151 -4.77 -8.38 -20.61
CA ILE A 151 -4.29 -7.60 -19.44
C ILE A 151 -4.81 -6.15 -19.53
N HIS A 152 -6.07 -5.95 -19.22
CA HIS A 152 -6.66 -4.67 -18.84
C HIS A 152 -7.06 -4.78 -17.37
N LEU A 153 -6.18 -4.27 -16.50
CA LEU A 153 -6.38 -4.23 -15.05
C LEU A 153 -7.62 -3.37 -14.71
N ARG A 154 -8.82 -3.96 -14.79
CA ARG A 154 -10.03 -3.32 -14.29
C ARG A 154 -10.02 -3.49 -12.78
N ARG A 155 -9.37 -2.54 -12.11
CA ARG A 155 -9.38 -2.39 -10.64
C ARG A 155 -10.77 -1.99 -10.20
N ASP A 156 -11.67 -2.97 -10.09
CA ASP A 156 -13.00 -2.75 -9.54
C ASP A 156 -12.85 -2.42 -8.05
N ILE A 157 -12.96 -1.13 -7.72
CA ILE A 157 -13.11 -0.62 -6.35
C ILE A 157 -14.57 -0.77 -5.92
N LYS A 158 -15.19 -1.91 -6.27
CA LYS A 158 -16.51 -2.27 -5.75
C LYS A 158 -16.29 -3.05 -4.48
N ASP A 159 -16.29 -2.31 -3.37
CA ASP A 159 -16.79 -2.76 -2.08
C ASP A 159 -16.53 -4.24 -1.77
N GLU A 160 -15.25 -4.65 -1.72
CA GLU A 160 -14.82 -5.82 -0.94
C GLU A 160 -14.87 -5.52 0.57
N GLY A 161 -15.82 -4.70 0.99
CA GLY A 161 -16.20 -4.49 2.35
C GLY A 161 -16.64 -5.82 2.95
N ARG A 162 -15.77 -6.38 3.79
CA ARG A 162 -16.15 -7.32 4.88
C ARG A 162 -16.61 -8.72 4.45
N LYS A 163 -15.99 -9.37 3.46
CA LYS A 163 -15.82 -10.83 3.65
C LYS A 163 -14.75 -11.00 4.70
N ALA A 164 -15.18 -11.19 5.95
CA ALA A 164 -14.30 -11.56 7.04
C ALA A 164 -13.49 -12.77 6.57
N LEU A 165 -12.16 -12.69 6.71
CA LEU A 165 -11.32 -13.85 6.47
C LEU A 165 -11.82 -14.99 7.36
N PRO A 166 -11.70 -16.26 6.92
CA PRO A 166 -11.96 -17.39 7.80
C PRO A 166 -11.21 -17.21 9.13
N PRO A 167 -11.79 -17.64 10.27
CA PRO A 167 -11.10 -17.56 11.55
C PRO A 167 -9.68 -18.16 11.47
N GLY A 168 -8.70 -17.45 12.02
CA GLY A 168 -7.29 -17.86 11.98
C GLY A 168 -6.57 -17.63 10.64
N ALA A 169 -7.26 -17.24 9.58
CA ALA A 169 -6.61 -16.89 8.31
C ALA A 169 -5.92 -15.53 8.37
N GLN A 170 -4.79 -15.43 7.69
CA GLN A 170 -3.91 -14.27 7.67
C GLN A 170 -3.71 -13.80 6.24
N LYS A 171 -4.03 -12.52 6.00
CA LYS A 171 -3.70 -11.83 4.74
C LYS A 171 -2.26 -11.32 4.80
N ILE A 172 -1.48 -11.62 3.77
CA ILE A 172 -0.07 -11.26 3.68
C ILE A 172 0.11 -10.24 2.56
N ALA A 173 0.76 -9.11 2.89
CA ALA A 173 1.25 -8.14 1.92
C ALA A 173 2.75 -8.35 1.74
N LEU A 174 3.17 -8.79 0.55
CA LEU A 174 4.58 -8.96 0.19
C LEU A 174 5.03 -7.77 -0.64
N GLU A 175 6.09 -7.10 -0.19
CA GLU A 175 6.53 -5.79 -0.66
C GLU A 175 8.03 -5.79 -0.96
N PHE A 176 8.43 -5.30 -2.14
CA PHE A 176 9.85 -5.16 -2.50
C PHE A 176 10.29 -3.72 -2.31
N LEU A 177 11.26 -3.50 -1.42
CA LEU A 177 11.74 -2.17 -1.06
C LEU A 177 12.97 -1.79 -1.87
N ASP A 178 12.92 -0.64 -2.54
CA ASP A 178 14.07 -0.08 -3.26
C ASP A 178 15.10 0.56 -2.31
N SER A 179 16.17 1.13 -2.88
CA SER A 179 17.20 1.82 -2.10
C SER A 179 16.74 3.14 -1.47
N LYS A 180 15.68 3.76 -2.01
CA LYS A 180 15.13 5.03 -1.51
C LYS A 180 14.33 4.82 -0.22
N ALA A 181 13.87 3.59 0.02
CA ALA A 181 13.18 3.22 1.25
C ALA A 181 14.04 3.32 2.51
N PHE A 182 15.36 3.35 2.38
CA PHE A 182 16.31 3.31 3.49
C PHE A 182 17.07 4.63 3.68
N SER A 183 17.54 4.87 4.91
CA SER A 183 18.47 5.96 5.21
C SER A 183 19.85 5.70 4.59
N LYS A 184 20.51 6.75 4.10
CA LYS A 184 21.80 6.64 3.42
C LYS A 184 22.80 5.92 4.34
N ASN A 185 23.50 4.92 3.81
CA ASN A 185 24.49 4.10 4.53
C ASN A 185 23.94 3.33 5.76
N SER A 186 22.62 3.07 5.80
CA SER A 186 22.03 2.28 6.88
C SER A 186 20.90 1.39 6.36
N ARG A 187 20.52 0.37 7.13
CA ARG A 187 19.35 -0.47 6.86
C ARG A 187 18.08 0.04 7.55
N HIS A 188 18.09 1.28 8.03
CA HIS A 188 16.94 1.87 8.72
C HIS A 188 15.88 2.29 7.69
N LEU A 189 14.68 1.70 7.80
CA LEU A 189 13.51 2.04 7.00
C LEU A 189 13.02 3.43 7.40
N LYS A 190 12.77 4.32 6.43
CA LYS A 190 12.37 5.71 6.72
C LYS A 190 11.10 6.10 5.97
N GLY A 191 10.40 7.11 6.49
CA GLY A 191 9.36 7.83 5.77
C GLY A 191 8.20 6.94 5.32
N GLU A 192 7.83 7.07 4.05
CA GLU A 192 6.62 6.44 3.47
C GLU A 192 6.57 4.91 3.56
N PRO A 193 7.64 4.13 3.27
CA PRO A 193 7.64 2.68 3.48
C PRO A 193 7.30 2.23 4.90
N ALA A 194 7.77 2.98 5.92
CA ALA A 194 7.47 2.68 7.32
C ALA A 194 6.01 2.98 7.66
N VAL A 195 5.49 4.11 7.18
CA VAL A 195 4.07 4.48 7.30
C VAL A 195 3.17 3.45 6.62
N LYS A 196 3.52 3.06 5.39
CA LYS A 196 2.81 2.02 4.64
C LYS A 196 2.77 0.70 5.40
N LYS A 197 3.90 0.26 5.97
CA LYS A 197 3.96 -0.97 6.78
C LYS A 197 2.95 -0.92 7.93
N ARG A 198 3.02 0.09 8.80
CA ARG A 198 2.13 0.18 9.97
C ARG A 198 0.66 0.33 9.58
N HIS A 199 0.35 1.04 8.49
CA HIS A 199 -1.03 1.17 7.99
C HIS A 199 -1.58 -0.12 7.42
N LEU A 200 -0.77 -0.89 6.70
CA LEU A 200 -1.18 -2.22 6.24
C LEU A 200 -1.40 -3.17 7.42
N GLU A 201 -0.57 -3.09 8.47
CA GLU A 201 -0.78 -3.85 9.71
C GLU A 201 -2.11 -3.47 10.40
N MET A 202 -2.44 -2.17 10.47
CA MET A 202 -3.75 -1.70 10.95
C MET A 202 -4.93 -2.18 10.10
N LEU A 203 -4.71 -2.40 8.80
CA LEU A 203 -5.68 -2.99 7.89
C LEU A 203 -5.77 -4.52 7.99
N GLY A 204 -5.05 -5.14 8.94
CA GLY A 204 -5.09 -6.59 9.20
C GLY A 204 -4.13 -7.42 8.34
N TYR A 205 -3.16 -6.79 7.68
CA TYR A 205 -2.14 -7.50 6.93
C TYR A 205 -0.96 -7.91 7.81
N ARG A 206 -0.41 -9.09 7.55
CA ARG A 206 0.99 -9.39 7.86
C ARG A 206 1.86 -8.85 6.73
N VAL A 207 2.70 -7.87 7.03
CA VAL A 207 3.56 -7.24 6.03
C VAL A 207 4.92 -7.92 5.99
N VAL A 208 5.28 -8.41 4.81
CA VAL A 208 6.60 -8.98 4.50
C VAL A 208 7.30 -8.01 3.56
N GLN A 209 8.28 -7.28 4.07
CA GLN A 209 9.09 -6.35 3.29
C GLN A 209 10.44 -6.97 2.96
N ILE A 210 10.74 -7.11 1.68
CA ILE A 210 12.00 -7.63 1.14
C ILE A 210 12.89 -6.46 0.75
N PRO A 211 14.02 -6.22 1.44
CA PRO A 211 14.95 -5.15 1.08
C PRO A 211 15.71 -5.42 -0.24
N HIS A 212 15.97 -4.38 -1.03
CA HIS A 212 16.76 -4.50 -2.26
C HIS A 212 18.15 -5.12 -2.05
N PHE A 213 18.80 -4.84 -0.91
CA PHE A 213 20.15 -5.36 -0.62
C PHE A 213 20.15 -6.84 -0.25
N GLU A 214 18.99 -7.41 0.11
CA GLU A 214 18.82 -8.86 0.27
C GLU A 214 18.46 -9.48 -1.07
N TRP A 215 17.41 -8.96 -1.72
CA TRP A 215 16.90 -9.48 -2.99
C TRP A 215 17.94 -9.51 -4.11
N ASN A 216 18.76 -8.47 -4.22
CA ASN A 216 19.78 -8.35 -5.25
C ASN A 216 21.14 -8.91 -4.81
N SER A 217 21.21 -9.61 -3.68
CA SER A 217 22.45 -10.21 -3.19
C SER A 217 22.89 -11.37 -4.08
N MET A 218 24.20 -11.67 -4.09
CA MET A 218 24.73 -12.84 -4.82
C MET A 218 24.14 -14.16 -4.33
N VAL A 219 23.73 -14.23 -3.06
CA VAL A 219 23.08 -15.41 -2.47
C VAL A 219 21.75 -15.70 -3.18
N LEU A 220 21.00 -14.67 -3.58
CA LEU A 220 19.70 -14.82 -4.27
C LEU A 220 19.83 -14.71 -5.80
N SER A 221 20.97 -15.11 -6.36
CA SER A 221 21.20 -15.08 -7.81
C SER A 221 20.55 -16.23 -8.56
N ALA A 222 20.36 -17.38 -7.91
CA ALA A 222 19.72 -18.56 -8.49
C ALA A 222 18.23 -18.65 -8.13
N LYS A 223 17.42 -19.17 -9.06
CA LYS A 223 15.96 -19.31 -8.88
C LYS A 223 15.62 -20.16 -7.64
N GLY A 224 16.37 -21.23 -7.37
CA GLY A 224 16.14 -22.10 -6.21
C GLY A 224 16.27 -21.35 -4.88
N GLU A 225 17.31 -20.53 -4.75
CA GLU A 225 17.55 -19.71 -3.56
C GLU A 225 16.48 -18.62 -3.39
N GLN A 226 16.04 -18.00 -4.49
CA GLN A 226 14.92 -17.04 -4.47
C GLN A 226 13.61 -17.69 -4.00
N LEU A 227 13.31 -18.89 -4.50
CA LEU A 227 12.11 -19.65 -4.12
C LEU A 227 12.14 -19.97 -2.62
N GLU A 228 13.26 -20.48 -2.12
CA GLU A 228 13.38 -20.84 -0.70
C GLU A 228 13.34 -19.60 0.19
N TYR A 229 14.01 -18.51 -0.20
CA TYR A 229 13.94 -17.24 0.52
C TYR A 229 12.51 -16.71 0.62
N LEU A 230 11.75 -16.69 -0.48
CA LEU A 230 10.35 -16.27 -0.48
C LEU A 230 9.49 -17.21 0.36
N ARG A 231 9.69 -18.53 0.27
CA ARG A 231 8.96 -19.53 1.07
C ARG A 231 9.18 -19.29 2.57
N LYS A 232 10.43 -19.11 3.00
CA LYS A 232 10.76 -18.80 4.39
C LYS A 232 10.05 -17.56 4.90
N HIS A 233 10.06 -16.48 4.12
CA HIS A 233 9.38 -15.24 4.50
C HIS A 233 7.86 -15.38 4.55
N LEU A 234 7.25 -16.06 3.57
CA LEU A 234 5.80 -16.28 3.52
C LEU A 234 5.31 -17.16 4.67
N TYR A 235 6.00 -18.25 4.98
CA TYR A 235 5.57 -19.19 6.01
C TYR A 235 6.15 -18.93 7.40
N GLY A 236 7.11 -18.00 7.52
CA GLY A 236 7.78 -17.70 8.78
C GLY A 236 8.72 -18.81 9.25
N MET A 237 9.30 -19.58 8.32
CA MET A 237 10.28 -20.62 8.61
C MET A 237 11.66 -19.97 8.75
N GLN A 238 12.29 -20.08 9.93
CA GLN A 238 13.69 -19.67 10.14
C GLN A 238 14.63 -20.78 9.64
#